data_AF-A0A7J7Q644-F1
#
_entry.id   AF-A0A7J7Q644-F1
#
_cell.length_a   1.000
_cell.length_b   1.000
_cell.length_c   1.000
_cell.angle_alpha   90.00
_cell.angle_beta   90.00
_cell.angle_gamma   90.00
#
_symmetry.space_group_name_H-M   'P 1'
#
loop_
_entity.id
_entity.type
_entity.pdbx_description
1 polymer ?
#
loop_
_entity_poly.entity_id
_entity_poly.type
_entity_poly.pdbx_seq_one_letter_code
_entity_poly.pdbx_strand_id
1 'polypeptide(L)'
;MVRRRKTGEVLASRAWKEAQLGKQAGPSLITACVRVRFPEGVCLQGRFHTSEPLSSLFAWVTDSLTNPATTYELIGPDRKPLTPAGHVAGAQLAPAVLLNFRPLGQQGQPVDAAGRQLSFLKDELLQQAHAD
;
A
#
# COMPACT_ATOMS: atom_id res chain seq x y z
N MET A 1 -22.97 1.21 -56.12
CA MET A 1 -22.21 -0.06 -56.04
C MET A 1 -21.02 0.14 -55.11
N VAL A 2 -20.91 -0.73 -54.11
CA VAL A 2 -20.04 -0.65 -52.91
C VAL A 2 -18.55 -0.74 -53.23
N ARG A 3 -17.71 0.06 -52.55
CA ARG A 3 -16.37 -0.35 -52.11
C ARG A 3 -16.05 0.21 -50.72
N ARG A 4 -16.38 -0.59 -49.69
CA ARG A 4 -15.90 -0.41 -48.30
C ARG A 4 -14.37 -0.58 -48.28
N ARG A 5 -13.63 0.40 -47.75
CA ARG A 5 -12.24 0.18 -47.34
C ARG A 5 -12.26 -0.25 -45.86
N LYS A 6 -12.00 -1.53 -45.64
CA LYS A 6 -11.57 -2.08 -44.35
C LYS A 6 -10.04 -1.97 -44.29
N THR A 7 -9.48 -2.19 -43.10
CA THR A 7 -8.05 -2.41 -42.78
C THR A 7 -7.43 -1.30 -41.95
N GLY A 8 -7.91 -1.20 -40.70
CA GLY A 8 -7.09 -0.80 -39.56
C GLY A 8 -6.40 -2.05 -39.00
N GLU A 9 -5.50 -2.65 -39.76
CA GLU A 9 -4.65 -3.74 -39.28
C GLU A 9 -3.32 -3.11 -38.87
N VAL A 10 -3.25 -2.70 -37.61
CA VAL A 10 -2.00 -2.27 -37.00
C VAL A 10 -1.17 -3.52 -36.81
N LEU A 11 -0.31 -3.82 -37.79
CA LEU A 11 0.73 -4.82 -37.67
C LEU A 11 1.65 -4.37 -36.52
N ALA A 12 1.44 -4.95 -35.34
CA ALA A 12 2.30 -4.75 -34.19
C ALA A 12 3.66 -5.40 -34.49
N SER A 13 4.53 -4.67 -35.20
CA SER A 13 5.91 -5.05 -35.43
C SER A 13 6.61 -5.23 -34.08
N ARG A 14 7.46 -6.26 -33.96
CA ARG A 14 8.29 -6.53 -32.76
C ARG A 14 8.99 -5.28 -32.20
N ALA A 15 9.38 -4.35 -33.06
CA ALA A 15 10.00 -3.07 -32.71
C ALA A 15 9.14 -2.17 -31.79
N TRP A 16 7.80 -2.24 -31.86
CA TRP A 16 6.93 -1.48 -30.96
C TRP A 16 6.90 -2.06 -29.55
N LYS A 17 7.09 -3.38 -29.42
CA LYS A 17 7.11 -4.08 -28.14
C LYS A 17 8.37 -3.75 -27.33
N GLU A 18 9.50 -3.59 -28.02
CA GLU A 18 10.80 -3.25 -27.41
C GLU A 18 10.89 -1.77 -27.02
N ALA A 19 10.37 -0.86 -27.84
CA ALA A 19 10.35 0.57 -27.53
C ALA A 19 9.40 0.94 -26.36
N GLN A 20 8.37 0.13 -26.11
CA GLN A 20 7.49 0.27 -24.94
C GLN A 20 8.14 -0.29 -23.66
N LEU A 21 9.04 -1.27 -23.77
CA LEU A 21 9.78 -1.79 -22.61
C LEU A 21 10.81 -0.76 -22.08
N GLY A 22 11.44 0.01 -22.99
CA GLY A 22 12.46 1.00 -22.62
C GLY A 22 11.92 2.36 -22.16
N LYS A 23 10.63 2.67 -22.39
CA LYS A 23 10.03 3.98 -22.12
C LYS A 23 9.08 4.03 -20.91
N GLN A 24 8.89 2.90 -20.21
CA GLN A 24 8.10 2.85 -18.99
C GLN A 24 8.93 2.94 -17.70
N ALA A 25 10.22 3.26 -17.79
CA ALA A 25 11.00 3.68 -16.63
C ALA A 25 10.95 5.21 -16.55
N GLY A 26 9.92 5.75 -15.88
CA GLY A 26 10.03 7.09 -15.30
C GLY A 26 11.27 7.18 -14.38
N PRO A 27 11.67 8.38 -13.92
CA PRO A 27 12.83 8.52 -13.02
C PRO A 27 12.69 7.47 -11.92
N SER A 28 13.71 6.63 -11.72
CA SER A 28 13.67 5.55 -10.75
C SER A 28 13.20 6.13 -9.42
N LEU A 29 11.95 5.86 -9.07
CA LEU A 29 11.32 6.49 -7.92
C LEU A 29 12.04 5.95 -6.71
N ILE A 30 12.95 6.77 -6.17
CA ILE A 30 13.76 6.39 -5.02
C ILE A 30 12.90 6.20 -3.77
N THR A 31 11.71 6.82 -3.75
CA THR A 31 10.76 6.77 -2.65
C THR A 31 9.40 6.24 -3.08
N ALA A 32 8.77 5.46 -2.22
CA ALA A 32 7.39 5.01 -2.28
C ALA A 32 6.56 5.67 -1.18
N CYS A 33 5.35 6.14 -1.51
CA CYS A 33 4.38 6.63 -0.55
C CYS A 33 3.45 5.48 -0.13
N VAL A 34 3.53 5.07 1.14
CA VAL A 34 2.70 4.01 1.68
C VAL A 34 1.60 4.66 2.51
N ARG A 35 0.35 4.36 2.18
CA ARG A 35 -0.83 4.73 2.96
C ARG A 35 -1.43 3.48 3.56
N VAL A 36 -1.65 3.45 4.86
CA VAL A 36 -2.29 2.34 5.58
C VAL A 36 -3.63 2.82 6.10
N ARG A 37 -4.71 2.31 5.54
CA ARG A 37 -6.08 2.61 5.95
C ARG A 37 -6.46 1.77 7.16
N PHE A 38 -6.91 2.44 8.20
CA PHE A 38 -7.42 1.82 9.42
C PHE A 38 -8.95 1.68 9.38
N PRO A 39 -9.51 0.70 10.11
CA PRO A 39 -10.97 0.51 10.19
C PRO A 39 -11.70 1.71 10.81
N GLU A 40 -10.99 2.54 11.59
CA GLU A 40 -11.52 3.78 12.18
C GLU A 40 -11.71 4.93 11.18
N GLY A 41 -11.36 4.72 9.90
CA GLY A 41 -11.58 5.70 8.84
C GLY A 41 -10.41 6.64 8.57
N VAL A 42 -9.33 6.54 9.35
CA VAL A 42 -8.09 7.30 9.11
C VAL A 42 -7.08 6.52 8.27
N CYS A 43 -6.15 7.25 7.66
CA CYS A 43 -5.06 6.66 6.89
C CYS A 43 -3.72 7.14 7.45
N LEU A 44 -2.87 6.21 7.87
CA LEU A 44 -1.50 6.50 8.24
C LEU A 44 -0.65 6.58 6.98
N GLN A 45 -0.02 7.73 6.72
CA GLN A 45 0.80 7.94 5.53
C GLN A 45 2.29 8.02 5.89
N GLY A 46 3.10 7.21 5.23
CA GLY A 46 4.55 7.17 5.37
C GLY A 46 5.24 7.25 4.01
N ARG A 47 6.49 7.73 4.00
CA ARG A 47 7.37 7.70 2.83
C ARG A 47 8.52 6.77 3.14
N PHE A 48 8.72 5.78 2.28
CA PHE A 48 9.76 4.77 2.42
C PHE A 48 10.65 4.79 1.20
N HIS A 49 11.94 4.52 1.37
CA HIS A 49 12.85 4.34 0.26
C HIS A 49 12.58 2.99 -0.41
N THR A 50 12.78 2.86 -1.73
CA THR A 50 12.54 1.60 -2.44
C THR A 50 13.48 0.48 -2.00
N SER A 51 14.69 0.84 -1.55
CA SER A 51 15.64 -0.08 -0.92
C SER A 51 15.36 -0.40 0.54
N GLU A 52 14.33 0.20 1.16
CA GLU A 52 14.01 -0.13 2.56
C GLU A 52 13.40 -1.52 2.66
N PRO A 53 13.72 -2.26 3.74
CA PRO A 53 13.09 -3.54 3.99
C PRO A 53 11.62 -3.33 4.40
N LEU A 54 10.77 -4.28 4.03
CA LEU A 54 9.36 -4.24 4.45
C LEU A 54 9.22 -4.32 5.98
N SER A 55 10.18 -4.94 6.68
CA SER A 55 10.21 -4.96 8.14
C SER A 55 10.18 -3.56 8.75
N SER A 56 10.80 -2.55 8.13
CA SER A 56 10.74 -1.15 8.61
C SER A 56 9.32 -0.59 8.51
N LEU A 57 8.59 -0.93 7.45
CA LEU A 57 7.19 -0.54 7.28
C LEU A 57 6.30 -1.17 8.35
N PHE A 58 6.45 -2.47 8.59
CA PHE A 58 5.73 -3.15 9.67
C PHE A 58 6.11 -2.58 11.05
N ALA A 59 7.39 -2.35 11.32
CA ALA A 59 7.82 -1.72 12.57
C ALA A 59 7.19 -0.34 12.78
N TRP A 60 7.14 0.48 11.72
CA TRP A 60 6.49 1.80 11.76
C TRP A 60 4.98 1.71 12.01
N VAL A 61 4.28 0.77 11.39
CA VAL A 61 2.86 0.53 11.67
C VAL A 61 2.68 0.09 13.13
N THR A 62 3.47 -0.88 13.60
CA THR A 62 3.41 -1.38 14.99
C THR A 62 3.68 -0.27 16.01
N ASP A 63 4.66 0.60 15.76
CA ASP A 63 4.96 1.74 16.62
C ASP A 63 3.81 2.76 16.64
N SER A 64 3.05 2.87 15.55
CA SER A 64 1.88 3.75 15.48
C SER A 64 0.66 3.20 16.22
N LEU A 65 0.67 1.91 16.58
CA LEU A 65 -0.44 1.29 17.31
C LEU A 65 -0.43 1.67 18.79
N THR A 66 -1.62 1.81 19.37
CA THR A 66 -1.80 1.94 20.83
C THR A 66 -1.27 0.71 21.56
N ASN A 67 -1.45 -0.48 20.97
CA ASN A 67 -0.95 -1.74 21.52
C ASN A 67 0.02 -2.40 20.52
N PRO A 68 1.35 -2.39 20.78
CA PRO A 68 2.32 -3.02 19.90
C PRO A 68 2.24 -4.56 19.88
N ALA A 69 1.51 -5.18 20.82
CA ALA A 69 1.27 -6.63 20.84
C ALA A 69 0.11 -7.05 19.91
N THR A 70 -0.55 -6.12 19.24
CA THR A 70 -1.61 -6.43 18.28
C THR A 70 -1.02 -7.12 17.05
N THR A 71 -1.47 -8.34 16.77
CA THR A 71 -1.18 -9.03 15.52
C THR A 71 -2.06 -8.46 14.41
N TYR A 72 -1.48 -8.18 13.24
CA TYR A 72 -2.22 -7.62 12.10
C TYR A 72 -1.62 -8.05 10.76
N GLU A 73 -2.42 -7.89 9.72
CA GLU A 73 -2.04 -8.03 8.32
C GLU A 73 -2.27 -6.72 7.58
N LEU A 74 -1.40 -6.43 6.64
CA LEU A 74 -1.57 -5.32 5.71
C LEU A 74 -2.04 -5.89 4.38
N ILE A 75 -3.29 -5.61 4.02
CA ILE A 75 -3.88 -6.11 2.78
C ILE A 75 -3.64 -5.10 1.67
N GLY A 76 -2.89 -5.51 0.66
CA GLY A 76 -2.62 -4.68 -0.51
C GLY A 76 -3.86 -4.49 -1.41
N PRO A 77 -3.74 -3.63 -2.45
CA PRO A 77 -4.82 -3.41 -3.41
C PRO A 77 -5.23 -4.69 -4.16
N ASP A 78 -4.31 -5.64 -4.31
CA ASP A 78 -4.56 -6.96 -4.91
C ASP A 78 -5.31 -7.93 -3.97
N ARG A 79 -5.81 -7.43 -2.82
CA ARG A 79 -6.47 -8.21 -1.75
C ARG A 79 -5.61 -9.33 -1.16
N LYS A 80 -4.29 -9.25 -1.38
CA LYS A 80 -3.31 -10.18 -0.82
C LYS A 80 -2.67 -9.58 0.42
N PRO A 81 -2.42 -10.39 1.47
CA PRO A 81 -1.64 -9.95 2.61
C PRO A 81 -0.20 -9.68 2.17
N LEU A 82 0.33 -8.54 2.58
CA LEU A 82 1.71 -8.18 2.42
C LEU A 82 2.55 -9.03 3.37
N THR A 83 3.58 -9.67 2.85
CA THR A 83 4.55 -10.39 3.67
C THR A 83 5.61 -9.41 4.17
N PRO A 84 6.04 -9.50 5.45
CA PRO A 84 7.12 -8.65 5.98
C PRO A 84 8.52 -9.01 5.44
N ALA A 85 8.60 -9.90 4.44
CA ALA A 85 9.84 -10.38 3.85
C ALA A 85 10.13 -9.66 2.54
N GLY A 86 11.34 -9.12 2.40
CA GLY A 86 11.80 -8.42 1.19
C GLY A 86 11.90 -6.91 1.35
N HIS A 87 11.83 -6.20 0.23
CA HIS A 87 12.03 -4.75 0.14
C HIS A 87 10.84 -4.06 -0.53
N VAL A 88 10.66 -2.77 -0.26
CA VAL A 88 9.57 -1.93 -0.80
C VAL A 88 9.50 -1.99 -2.33
N ALA A 89 10.64 -2.00 -3.02
CA ALA A 89 10.71 -2.15 -4.48
C ALA A 89 10.08 -3.46 -4.98
N GLY A 90 10.31 -4.57 -4.27
CA GLY A 90 9.84 -5.90 -4.66
C GLY A 90 8.35 -6.11 -4.42
N ALA A 91 7.76 -5.38 -3.48
CA ALA A 91 6.34 -5.47 -3.14
C ALA A 91 5.43 -4.55 -3.99
N GLN A 92 5.96 -3.93 -5.05
CA GLN A 92 5.21 -3.04 -5.95
C GLN A 92 4.51 -1.89 -5.21
N LEU A 93 5.13 -1.39 -4.14
CA LEU A 93 4.58 -0.30 -3.32
C LEU A 93 4.84 1.10 -3.92
N ALA A 94 5.75 1.19 -4.89
CA ALA A 94 6.14 2.44 -5.56
C ALA A 94 5.31 2.68 -6.85
N PRO A 95 5.00 3.95 -7.19
CA PRO A 95 5.27 5.20 -6.46
C PRO A 95 4.43 5.36 -5.20
N ALA A 96 3.21 4.82 -5.18
CA ALA A 96 2.30 4.97 -4.07
C ALA A 96 1.39 3.74 -3.95
N VAL A 97 1.06 3.36 -2.72
CA VAL A 97 0.21 2.21 -2.43
C VAL A 97 -0.73 2.52 -1.28
N LEU A 98 -1.96 2.01 -1.38
CA LEU A 98 -2.91 1.99 -0.28
C LEU A 98 -3.03 0.55 0.23
N LEU A 99 -2.60 0.34 1.46
CA LEU A 99 -2.75 -0.90 2.22
C LEU A 99 -3.93 -0.75 3.18
N ASN A 100 -4.62 -1.84 3.47
CA ASN A 100 -5.68 -1.87 4.47
C ASN A 100 -5.19 -2.64 5.69
N PHE A 101 -5.27 -2.02 6.86
CA PHE A 101 -4.94 -2.65 8.12
C PHE A 101 -6.06 -3.61 8.52
N ARG A 102 -5.69 -4.87 8.74
CA ARG A 102 -6.59 -5.92 9.21
C ARG A 102 -6.03 -6.53 10.50
N PRO A 103 -6.65 -6.32 11.67
CA PRO A 103 -6.23 -6.99 12.90
C PRO A 103 -6.46 -8.51 12.78
N LEU A 104 -5.47 -9.29 13.20
CA LEU A 104 -5.52 -10.74 13.26
C LEU A 104 -5.67 -11.19 14.71
N GLY A 105 -6.80 -11.83 15.00
CA GLY A 105 -7.10 -12.38 16.32
C GLY A 105 -8.57 -12.21 16.66
N GLN A 106 -9.07 -13.03 17.58
CA GLN A 106 -10.38 -12.83 18.20
C GLN A 106 -10.43 -11.59 19.12
N GLN A 107 -9.30 -10.91 19.27
CA GLN A 107 -9.26 -9.57 19.84
C GLN A 107 -9.85 -8.64 18.79
N GLY A 108 -11.19 -8.53 18.82
CA GLY A 108 -11.87 -7.35 18.30
C GLY A 108 -11.20 -6.09 18.85
N GLN A 109 -11.49 -4.96 18.22
CA GLN A 109 -10.90 -3.66 18.50
C GLN A 109 -10.49 -3.47 19.98
N PRO A 110 -9.23 -3.08 20.26
CA PRO A 110 -8.65 -3.16 21.60
C PRO A 110 -9.60 -2.57 22.63
N VAL A 111 -9.88 -3.28 23.72
CA VAL A 111 -10.77 -2.78 24.78
C VAL A 111 -9.97 -2.43 26.04
N ASP A 112 -10.37 -1.37 26.72
CA ASP A 112 -9.81 -1.06 28.04
C ASP A 112 -10.35 -1.98 29.14
N ALA A 113 -9.83 -1.84 30.36
CA ALA A 113 -10.30 -2.59 31.53
C ALA A 113 -11.80 -2.31 31.87
N ALA A 114 -12.39 -1.25 31.32
CA ALA A 114 -13.79 -0.87 31.46
C ALA A 114 -14.66 -1.36 30.28
N GLY A 115 -14.10 -2.11 29.34
CA GLY A 115 -14.80 -2.63 28.16
C GLY A 115 -15.08 -1.59 27.07
N ARG A 116 -14.44 -0.41 27.13
CA ARG A 116 -14.55 0.61 26.09
C ARG A 116 -13.66 0.26 24.93
N GLN A 117 -14.20 0.43 23.74
CA GLN A 117 -13.48 0.19 22.49
C GLN A 117 -12.49 1.33 22.23
N LEU A 118 -11.21 0.98 22.10
CA LEU A 118 -10.08 1.88 21.87
C LEU A 118 -9.75 1.97 20.38
N SER A 119 -9.13 3.06 19.98
CA SER A 119 -8.56 3.20 18.64
C SER A 119 -7.34 2.29 18.48
N PHE A 120 -7.13 1.77 17.26
CA PHE A 120 -5.93 1.00 16.98
C PHE A 120 -4.70 1.89 16.96
N LEU A 121 -4.86 3.12 16.46
CA LEU A 121 -3.81 4.13 16.45
C LEU A 121 -3.74 4.87 17.78
N LYS A 122 -2.52 5.31 18.11
CA LYS A 122 -2.27 6.21 19.24
C LYS A 122 -3.06 7.51 19.07
N ASP A 123 -3.62 8.01 20.17
CA ASP A 123 -4.41 9.25 20.18
C ASP A 123 -3.62 10.44 19.61
N GLU A 124 -2.33 10.53 19.92
CA GLU A 124 -1.44 11.58 19.40
C GLU A 124 -1.42 11.64 17.86
N LEU A 125 -1.42 10.48 17.20
CA LEU A 125 -1.42 10.39 15.73
C LEU A 125 -2.79 10.73 15.15
N LEU A 126 -3.86 10.38 15.88
CA LEU A 126 -5.22 10.74 15.51
C LEU A 126 -5.45 12.26 15.61
N GLN A 127 -4.89 12.91 16.63
CA GLN A 127 -4.95 14.36 16.76
C GLN A 127 -4.16 15.09 15.67
N GLN A 128 -3.13 14.45 15.13
CA GLN A 128 -2.34 14.94 14.00
C GLN A 128 -2.95 14.58 12.63
N ALA A 129 -4.07 13.86 12.59
CA ALA A 129 -4.73 13.51 11.34
C ALA A 129 -5.32 14.76 10.68
N HIS A 130 -4.64 15.26 9.64
CA HIS A 130 -5.17 16.31 8.77
C HIS A 130 -6.08 15.69 7.71
N ALA A 131 -7.30 16.23 7.56
CA ALA A 131 -8.12 16.00 6.38
C ALA A 131 -7.55 16.82 5.22
N ASP A 132 -7.20 16.13 4.12
CA ASP A 132 -6.88 16.74 2.82
C ASP A 132 -8.17 17.03 2.04
#